data_AF-A0A968ADS6-F1
#
_entry.id   AF-A0A968ADS6-F1
#
_cell.length_a   1.000
_cell.length_b   1.000
_cell.length_c   1.000
_cell.angle_alpha   90.00
_cell.angle_beta   90.00
_cell.angle_gamma   90.00
#
_symmetry.space_group_name_H-M   'P 1'
#
loop_
_entity.id
_entity.type
_entity.pdbx_description
1 polymer ?
#
loop_
_entity_poly.entity_id
_entity_poly.type
_entity_poly.pdbx_seq_one_letter_code
_entity_poly.pdbx_strand_id
1 'polypeptide(L)' 'YTLAGDLVQTLQHNDPVQGYEEWNLTSDVGQAIASGIYLFTVENDETGEVQTGKFVVIK' A
#
# COMPACT_ATOMS: atom_id res chain seq x y z
N TYR A 1 1.59 -3.61 -3.99
CA TYR A 1 2.12 -4.57 -4.99
C TYR A 1 1.53 -4.31 -6.36
N THR A 2 2.27 -4.59 -7.43
CA THR A 2 1.74 -4.68 -8.80
C THR A 2 0.91 -5.96 -8.96
N LEU A 3 0.16 -6.09 -10.07
CA LEU A 3 -0.55 -7.33 -10.39
C LEU A 3 0.38 -8.53 -10.59
N ALA A 4 1.64 -8.30 -10.98
CA ALA A 4 2.67 -9.33 -11.11
C ALA A 4 3.26 -9.78 -9.77
N GLY A 5 2.90 -9.12 -8.67
CA GLY A 5 3.39 -9.43 -7.33
C GLY A 5 4.63 -8.63 -6.91
N ASP A 6 5.06 -7.64 -7.69
CA ASP A 6 6.21 -6.81 -7.33
C ASP A 6 5.84 -5.89 -6.16
N LEU A 7 6.71 -5.81 -5.14
CA LEU A 7 6.57 -4.84 -4.07
C LEU A 7 6.78 -3.43 -4.65
N VAL A 8 5.89 -2.52 -4.29
CA VAL A 8 5.93 -1.12 -4.78
C VAL A 8 6.39 -0.19 -3.67
N GLN A 9 5.77 -0.31 -2.50
CA GLN A 9 6.00 0.55 -1.35
C GLN A 9 5.54 -0.18 -0.09
N THR A 10 6.18 0.10 1.04
CA THR A 10 5.72 -0.27 2.38
C THR A 10 5.51 1.01 3.18
N LEU A 11 4.32 1.17 3.79
CA LEU A 11 3.99 2.32 4.63
C LEU A 11 3.88 1.83 6.07
N GLN A 12 4.45 2.59 7.01
CA GLN A 12 4.41 2.30 8.43
C GLN A 12 3.37 3.19 9.08
N HIS A 13 2.41 2.58 9.78
CA HIS A 13 1.31 3.28 10.42
C HIS A 13 1.36 3.05 11.93
N ASN A 14 1.86 4.05 12.66
CA ASN A 14 2.12 3.98 14.09
C ASN A 14 1.25 4.95 14.92
N ASP A 15 0.25 5.58 14.28
CA ASP A 15 -0.67 6.49 14.96
C ASP A 15 -1.90 5.69 15.46
N PRO A 16 -2.12 5.60 16.78
CA PRO A 16 -3.23 4.82 17.34
C PRO A 16 -4.61 5.49 17.19
N VAL A 17 -4.66 6.75 16.76
CA VAL A 17 -5.89 7.55 16.64
C VAL A 17 -6.31 7.69 15.19
N GLN A 18 -5.35 7.87 14.28
CA GLN A 18 -5.62 8.05 12.85
C GLN A 18 -5.90 6.69 12.20
N GLY A 19 -7.03 6.51 11.52
CA GLY A 19 -7.40 5.23 10.88
C GLY A 19 -6.88 5.04 9.45
N TYR A 20 -5.93 5.86 9.00
CA TYR A 20 -5.42 5.85 7.63
C TYR A 20 -3.97 6.31 7.56
N GLU A 21 -3.27 5.87 6.52
CA GLU A 21 -1.92 6.31 6.18
C GLU A 21 -1.93 6.90 4.75
N GLU A 22 -1.25 8.02 4.55
CA GLU A 22 -1.21 8.67 3.25
C GLU A 22 -0.15 8.03 2.35
N TRP A 23 -0.50 7.86 1.08
CA TRP A 23 0.45 7.44 0.06
C TRP A 23 0.53 8.50 -1.04
N ASN A 24 1.72 9.03 -1.25
CA ASN A 24 2.03 10.00 -2.32
C ASN A 24 2.07 9.40 -3.74
N LEU A 25 1.66 8.13 -3.91
CA LEU A 25 1.68 7.41 -5.19
C LEU A 25 3.09 7.24 -5.80
N THR A 26 4.12 7.15 -4.95
CA THR A 26 5.49 6.79 -5.38
C THR A 26 5.91 5.41 -4.88
N SER A 27 6.78 4.74 -5.62
CA SER A 27 7.49 3.55 -5.15
C SER A 27 8.48 3.85 -4.03
N ASP A 28 9.04 2.81 -3.43
CA ASP A 28 10.13 2.86 -2.44
C ASP A 28 11.37 3.62 -2.93
N VAL A 29 11.69 3.52 -4.23
CA VAL A 29 12.76 4.26 -4.89
C VAL A 29 12.38 5.69 -5.30
N GLY A 30 11.19 6.17 -4.91
CA GLY A 30 10.75 7.55 -5.11
C GLY A 30 10.25 7.88 -6.52
N GLN A 31 9.97 6.88 -7.36
CA GLN A 31 9.40 7.09 -8.70
C GLN A 31 7.87 7.07 -8.65
N ALA A 32 7.23 7.94 -9.42
CA ALA A 32 5.77 7.93 -9.54
C ALA A 32 5.29 6.62 -10.19
N ILE A 33 4.25 6.02 -9.64
CA ILE A 33 3.67 4.79 -10.18
C ILE A 33 2.93 5.06 -11.51
N ALA A 34 2.81 4.00 -12.32
CA ALA A 34 2.02 4.01 -13.56
C ALA A 34 0.53 3.71 -13.29
N SER A 35 -0.34 4.07 -14.24
CA SER A 35 -1.73 3.63 -14.24
C SER A 35 -1.81 2.10 -14.31
N GLY A 36 -2.71 1.48 -13.55
CA GLY A 36 -2.79 0.02 -13.48
C GLY A 36 -3.57 -0.49 -12.28
N ILE A 37 -3.65 -1.82 -12.17
CA ILE A 37 -4.25 -2.51 -11.01
C ILE A 37 -3.16 -2.79 -9.99
N TYR A 38 -3.43 -2.44 -8.74
CA TYR A 38 -2.54 -2.66 -7.61
C TYR A 38 -3.26 -3.45 -6.52
N LEU A 39 -2.47 -4.21 -5.76
CA LEU A 39 -2.91 -4.89 -4.55
C LEU A 39 -2.25 -4.23 -3.33
N PHE A 40 -2.97 -4.23 -2.21
CA PHE A 40 -2.43 -3.82 -0.92
C PHE A 40 -2.75 -4.86 0.15
N THR A 41 -1.89 -4.91 1.16
CA THR A 41 -2.08 -5.69 2.37
C THR A 41 -1.85 -4.75 3.56
N VAL A 42 -2.68 -4.88 4.59
CA VAL A 42 -2.50 -4.22 5.88
C VAL A 42 -2.39 -5.33 6.92
N GLU A 43 -1.30 -5.34 7.66
CA GLU A 43 -1.03 -6.30 8.73
C GLU A 43 -1.09 -5.56 10.06
N ASN A 44 -1.80 -6.15 11.03
CA ASN A 44 -1.75 -5.70 12.41
C ASN A 44 -0.63 -6.47 13.11
N ASP A 45 0.44 -5.77 13.49
CA ASP A 45 1.63 -6.39 14.11
C ASP A 45 1.36 -6.99 15.50
N GLU A 46 0.29 -6.59 16.19
CA GLU A 46 -0.07 -7.13 17.51
C GLU A 46 -0.89 -8.43 17.39
N THR A 47 -1.82 -8.50 16.43
CA THR A 47 -2.74 -9.63 16.28
C THR A 47 -2.34 -10.61 15.18
N GLY A 48 -1.51 -10.17 14.22
CA GLY A 48 -1.20 -10.88 12.99
C GLY A 48 -2.35 -10.93 11.98
N GLU A 49 -3.42 -10.18 12.20
CA GLU A 49 -4.53 -10.11 11.25
C GLU A 49 -4.11 -9.35 9.99
N VAL A 50 -4.38 -9.96 8.83
CA VAL A 50 -4.04 -9.38 7.52
C VAL A 50 -5.30 -9.11 6.72
N GLN A 51 -5.49 -7.84 6.35
CA GLN A 51 -6.50 -7.43 5.38
C GLN A 51 -5.85 -7.24 4.01
N THR A 52 -6.48 -7.74 2.95
CA THR A 52 -6.01 -7.55 1.57
C THR A 52 -7.08 -6.86 0.73
N GLY A 53 -6.66 -6.03 -0.21
CA GLY A 53 -7.55 -5.39 -1.18
C GLY A 53 -6.86 -5.09 -2.51
N LYS A 54 -7.63 -4.58 -3.46
CA LYS A 54 -7.14 -4.12 -4.77
C LYS A 54 -7.81 -2.82 -5.18
N PHE A 55 -7.09 -2.03 -5.97
CA PHE A 55 -7.59 -0.76 -6.52
C PHE A 55 -6.99 -0.51 -7.90
N VAL A 56 -7.55 0.47 -8.62
CA VAL A 56 -7.08 0.88 -9.94
C VAL A 56 -6.61 2.32 -9.86
N VAL A 57 -5.43 2.59 -10.42
CA VAL A 57 -4.89 3.93 -10.62
C VAL A 57 -5.13 4.35 -12.07
N ILE A 58 -5.77 5.50 -12.25
CA ILE A 58 -6.02 6.12 -13.56
C ILE A 58 -5.45 7.55 -13.50
N LYS A 59 -4.72 7.96 -14.53
CA LYS A 59 -4.15 9.30 -14.72
C LYS A 59 -4.82 9.99 -15.90
#